data_AF-A0A254SQ27-F1
#
_entry.id   AF-A0A254SQ27-F1
#
_cell.length_a   1.000
_cell.length_b   1.000
_cell.length_c   1.000
_cell.angle_alpha   90.00
_cell.angle_beta   90.00
_cell.angle_gamma   90.00
#
_symmetry.space_group_name_H-M   'P 1'
#
loop_
_entity.id
_entity.type
_entity.pdbx_description
1 polymer ?
#
loop_
_entity_poly.entity_id
_entity_poly.type
_entity_poly.pdbx_seq_one_letter_code
_entity_poly.pdbx_strand_id
1 'polypeptide(L)'
;MWKWAGEYRTTERNIGVAPYQIPVKLKTLFDDVKFWMENHTFPNLEIAVRLHHRLVLIHPFPNGNGRISRLMADLLMQQLGEPRLYWGDASLNDITDLRKKYIDALHPADSGDYTELIKFVTT
;
A
#
# COMPACT_ATOMS: atom_id res chain seq x y z
N MET A 1 21.58 12.93 -1.60
CA MET A 1 20.40 13.05 -0.72
C MET A 1 19.32 13.83 -1.48
N TRP A 2 18.14 13.25 -1.68
CA TRP A 2 17.04 13.93 -2.39
C TRP A 2 16.39 14.95 -1.46
N LYS A 3 16.23 16.20 -1.90
CA LYS A 3 15.69 17.31 -1.08
C LYS A 3 14.25 17.11 -0.58
N TRP A 4 13.49 16.20 -1.17
CA TRP A 4 12.07 15.96 -0.88
C TRP A 4 11.83 14.80 0.11
N ALA A 5 12.88 14.14 0.59
CA ALA A 5 12.72 12.97 1.46
C ALA A 5 12.03 13.38 2.78
N GLY A 6 10.82 12.86 3.00
CA GLY A 6 10.00 13.16 4.18
C GLY A 6 8.96 14.27 3.98
N GLU A 7 8.96 14.98 2.86
CA GLU A 7 7.97 16.02 2.56
C GLU A 7 6.86 15.49 1.66
N TYR A 8 5.61 15.82 1.98
CA TYR A 8 4.49 15.53 1.09
C TYR A 8 4.65 16.27 -0.23
N ARG A 9 4.18 15.65 -1.32
CA ARG A 9 4.10 16.37 -2.59
C ARG A 9 3.14 17.54 -2.44
N THR A 10 3.51 18.66 -3.05
CA THR A 10 2.71 19.89 -3.08
C THR A 10 2.01 20.08 -4.42
N THR A 11 2.32 19.26 -5.42
CA THR A 11 1.76 19.32 -6.77
C THR A 11 0.79 18.17 -7.04
N GLU A 12 -0.21 18.44 -7.88
CA GLU A 12 -1.08 17.40 -8.42
C GLU A 12 -0.31 16.37 -9.26
N ARG A 13 -0.87 15.16 -9.33
CA ARG A 13 -0.36 14.04 -10.13
C ARG A 13 -1.57 13.30 -10.71
N ASN A 14 -1.34 12.54 -11.78
CA ASN A 14 -2.39 11.71 -12.39
C ASN A 14 -2.89 10.57 -11.47
N ILE A 15 -2.19 10.33 -10.36
CA ILE A 15 -2.49 9.31 -9.36
C ILE A 15 -2.32 9.94 -7.98
N GLY A 16 -3.24 9.66 -7.06
CA GLY A 16 -3.22 10.21 -5.71
C GLY A 16 -4.38 11.15 -5.41
N VAL A 17 -4.58 11.44 -4.12
CA VAL A 17 -5.54 12.48 -3.67
C VAL A 17 -5.01 13.88 -3.93
N ALA A 18 -5.82 14.93 -3.79
CA ALA A 18 -5.27 16.29 -3.90
C ALA A 18 -4.20 16.54 -2.81
N PRO A 19 -3.09 17.26 -3.07
CA PRO A 19 -2.00 17.49 -2.11
C PRO A 19 -2.45 17.95 -0.74
N TYR A 20 -3.41 18.89 -0.69
CA TYR A 20 -3.93 19.44 0.56
C TYR A 20 -4.72 18.41 1.39
N GLN A 21 -5.17 17.30 0.79
CA GLN A 21 -5.88 16.21 1.46
C GLN A 21 -4.94 15.14 2.03
N ILE A 22 -3.67 15.11 1.61
CA ILE A 22 -2.70 14.07 2.02
C ILE A 22 -2.63 13.92 3.54
N PRO A 23 -2.44 15.00 4.35
CA PRO A 23 -2.31 14.84 5.79
C PRO A 23 -3.56 14.23 6.45
N VAL A 24 -4.75 14.69 6.03
CA VAL A 24 -6.03 14.20 6.57
C VAL A 24 -6.27 12.75 6.18
N LYS A 25 -6.03 12.39 4.91
CA LYS A 25 -6.22 11.02 4.42
C LYS A 25 -5.24 10.03 5.06
N LEU A 26 -3.99 10.44 5.30
CA LEU A 26 -3.03 9.62 6.03
C LEU A 26 -3.45 9.43 7.49
N LYS A 27 -3.88 10.50 8.17
CA LYS A 27 -4.40 10.39 9.53
C LYS A 27 -5.56 9.39 9.60
N THR A 28 -6.56 9.54 8.73
CA THR A 28 -7.69 8.61 8.66
C THR A 28 -7.23 7.18 8.41
N LEU A 29 -6.29 6.96 7.48
CA LEU A 29 -5.76 5.62 7.22
C LEU A 29 -5.12 4.98 8.46
N PHE A 30 -4.26 5.71 9.18
CA PHE A 30 -3.61 5.16 10.37
C PHE A 30 -4.58 4.96 11.54
N ASP A 31 -5.55 5.85 11.71
CA ASP A 31 -6.63 5.67 12.69
C ASP A 31 -7.46 4.42 12.38
N ASP A 32 -7.80 4.20 11.11
CA ASP A 32 -8.53 3.01 10.66
C ASP A 32 -7.71 1.72 10.91
N VAL A 33 -6.42 1.71 10.57
CA VAL A 33 -5.55 0.55 10.81
C VAL A 33 -5.46 0.23 12.30
N LYS A 34 -5.27 1.24 13.15
CA LYS A 34 -5.27 1.07 14.59
C LYS A 34 -6.58 0.47 15.08
N PHE A 35 -7.71 1.02 14.64
CA PHE A 35 -9.03 0.51 14.98
C PHE A 35 -9.22 -0.95 14.54
N TRP A 36 -8.85 -1.30 13.30
CA TRP A 36 -8.99 -2.66 12.78
C TRP A 36 -8.16 -3.68 13.57
N MET A 37 -6.95 -3.30 13.98
CA MET A 37 -6.09 -4.15 14.81
C MET A 37 -6.66 -4.35 16.21
N GLU A 38 -7.10 -3.27 16.87
CA GLU A 38 -7.65 -3.32 18.23
C GLU A 38 -8.96 -4.11 18.32
N ASN A 39 -9.77 -4.07 17.27
CA ASN A 39 -11.09 -4.69 17.24
C ASN A 39 -11.14 -6.00 16.44
N HIS A 40 -9.99 -6.48 15.95
CA HIS A 40 -9.90 -7.66 15.06
C HIS A 40 -10.92 -7.61 13.91
N THR A 41 -11.11 -6.42 13.32
CA THR A 41 -12.14 -6.20 12.28
C THR A 41 -11.89 -7.01 11.03
N PHE A 42 -10.62 -7.25 10.72
CA PHE A 42 -10.16 -8.07 9.60
C PHE A 42 -8.99 -8.95 10.05
N PRO A 43 -8.69 -10.04 9.31
CA PRO A 43 -7.45 -10.79 9.49
C PRO A 43 -6.21 -9.88 9.30
N ASN A 44 -5.13 -10.17 10.02
CA ASN A 44 -3.87 -9.41 9.96
C ASN A 44 -3.38 -9.17 8.52
N LEU A 45 -3.42 -10.20 7.68
CA LEU A 45 -3.09 -10.15 6.26
C LEU A 45 -3.89 -9.08 5.52
N GLU A 46 -5.21 -9.06 5.72
CA GLU A 46 -6.09 -8.10 5.05
C GLU A 46 -5.86 -6.67 5.55
N ILE A 47 -5.60 -6.48 6.84
CA ILE A 47 -5.22 -5.16 7.40
C ILE A 47 -3.96 -4.63 6.70
N ALA A 48 -2.92 -5.47 6.55
CA ALA A 48 -1.68 -5.10 5.88
C ALA A 48 -1.89 -4.78 4.38
N VAL A 49 -2.71 -5.56 3.69
CA VAL A 49 -3.06 -5.32 2.28
C VAL A 49 -3.84 -4.01 2.11
N ARG A 50 -4.81 -3.73 2.99
CA ARG A 50 -5.56 -2.47 3.01
C ARG A 50 -4.66 -1.27 3.29
N LEU A 51 -3.73 -1.38 4.25
CA LEU A 51 -2.72 -0.36 4.53
C LEU A 51 -1.87 -0.06 3.29
N HIS A 52 -1.32 -1.10 2.66
CA HIS A 52 -0.54 -1.00 1.44
C HIS A 52 -1.29 -0.25 0.34
N HIS A 53 -2.48 -0.75 -0.03
CA HIS A 53 -3.27 -0.21 -1.14
C HIS A 53 -3.67 1.24 -0.88
N ARG A 54 -4.17 1.56 0.32
CA ARG A 54 -4.59 2.93 0.64
C ARG A 54 -3.40 3.90 0.65
N LEU A 55 -2.20 3.48 1.05
CA LEU A 55 -0.99 4.32 0.89
C LEU A 55 -0.65 4.58 -0.58
N VAL A 56 -0.77 3.57 -1.45
CA VAL A 56 -0.59 3.74 -2.90
C VAL A 56 -1.61 4.74 -3.47
N LEU A 57 -2.88 4.61 -3.05
CA LEU A 57 -4.00 5.46 -3.47
C LEU A 57 -3.86 6.91 -2.96
N ILE A 58 -3.36 7.12 -1.75
CA ILE A 58 -3.09 8.48 -1.23
C ILE A 58 -1.93 9.13 -2.00
N HIS A 59 -0.90 8.33 -2.33
CA HIS A 59 0.28 8.77 -3.08
C HIS A 59 0.98 10.00 -2.48
N PRO A 60 1.45 9.94 -1.21
CA PRO A 60 1.87 11.12 -0.46
C PRO A 60 3.16 11.79 -0.95
N PHE A 61 4.06 11.08 -1.61
CA PHE A 61 5.38 11.59 -2.00
C PHE A 61 5.52 11.81 -3.50
N PRO A 62 6.51 12.60 -3.97
CA PRO A 62 6.77 12.76 -5.40
C PRO A 62 7.21 11.48 -6.10
N ASN A 63 7.89 10.57 -5.39
CA ASN A 63 8.34 9.27 -5.87
C ASN A 63 8.45 8.30 -4.69
N GLY A 64 8.45 7.00 -4.98
CA GLY A 64 8.71 5.95 -3.99
C GLY A 64 7.46 5.41 -3.31
N ASN A 65 6.26 5.94 -3.61
CA ASN A 65 5.00 5.53 -2.97
C ASN A 65 4.79 4.01 -2.97
N GLY A 66 4.92 3.34 -4.12
CA GLY A 66 4.80 1.88 -4.14
C GLY A 66 5.86 1.14 -3.30
N ARG A 67 7.09 1.66 -3.20
CA ARG A 67 8.16 1.03 -2.40
C ARG A 67 7.88 1.19 -0.91
N ILE A 68 7.49 2.39 -0.48
CA ILE A 68 7.16 2.63 0.93
C ILE A 68 5.88 1.91 1.35
N SER A 69 4.88 1.78 0.46
CA SER A 69 3.63 1.08 0.78
C SER A 69 3.90 -0.39 1.06
N ARG A 70 4.73 -1.04 0.24
CA ARG A 70 5.12 -2.45 0.45
C ARG A 70 5.90 -2.61 1.73
N LEU A 71 6.89 -1.75 1.97
CA LEU A 71 7.68 -1.76 3.19
C LEU A 71 6.79 -1.56 4.44
N MET A 72 5.84 -0.64 4.41
CA MET A 72 4.94 -0.39 5.54
C MET A 72 4.05 -1.60 5.85
N ALA A 73 3.56 -2.29 4.83
CA ALA A 73 2.78 -3.51 5.02
C ALA A 73 3.64 -4.68 5.55
N ASP A 74 4.86 -4.85 5.04
CA ASP A 74 5.78 -5.86 5.57
C ASP A 74 6.16 -5.58 7.02
N LEU A 75 6.43 -4.31 7.38
CA LEU A 75 6.71 -3.93 8.76
C LEU A 75 5.53 -4.18 9.68
N LEU A 76 4.29 -3.93 9.22
CA LEU A 76 3.10 -4.25 9.98
C LEU A 76 2.96 -5.76 10.21
N MET A 77 3.14 -6.58 9.17
CA MET A 77 3.12 -8.04 9.29
C MET A 77 4.19 -8.53 10.29
N GLN A 78 5.41 -7.99 10.21
CA GLN A 78 6.47 -8.32 11.17
C GLN A 78 6.11 -7.93 12.60
N GLN A 79 5.52 -6.75 12.81
CA GLN A 79 5.08 -6.30 14.13
C GLN A 79 3.97 -7.20 14.70
N LEU A 80 3.15 -7.78 13.83
CA LEU A 80 2.08 -8.72 14.18
C LEU A 80 2.59 -10.16 14.37
N GLY A 81 3.87 -10.43 14.15
CA GLY A 81 4.45 -11.78 14.24
C GLY A 81 4.16 -12.67 13.03
N GLU A 82 3.73 -12.08 11.91
CA GLU A 82 3.34 -12.76 10.68
C GLU A 82 4.48 -12.74 9.65
N PRO A 83 4.50 -13.68 8.68
CA PRO A 83 5.45 -13.66 7.58
C PRO A 83 5.27 -12.41 6.69
N ARG A 84 6.36 -12.01 6.00
CA ARG A 84 6.31 -10.92 5.02
C ARG A 84 5.44 -11.28 3.82
N LEU A 85 4.92 -10.26 3.15
CA LEU A 85 4.07 -10.41 1.97
C LEU A 85 4.93 -10.73 0.74
N TYR A 86 4.35 -11.48 -0.20
CA TYR A 86 4.95 -11.70 -1.50
C TYR A 86 4.71 -10.49 -2.41
N TRP A 87 5.77 -10.03 -3.09
CA TRP A 87 5.70 -8.92 -4.04
C TRP A 87 6.37 -9.24 -5.39
N GLY A 88 6.74 -10.50 -5.64
CA GLY A 88 7.47 -10.94 -6.82
C GLY A 88 8.92 -11.38 -6.60
N ASP A 89 9.37 -12.37 -7.39
CA ASP A 89 10.79 -12.73 -7.57
C ASP A 89 11.36 -12.16 -8.90
N ALA A 90 12.66 -11.88 -8.95
CA ALA A 90 13.29 -10.90 -9.82
C ALA A 90 13.93 -11.48 -11.11
N SER A 91 13.18 -12.24 -11.90
CA SER A 91 13.63 -12.56 -13.28
C SER A 91 13.14 -11.50 -14.28
N LEU A 92 14.03 -10.99 -15.15
CA LEU A 92 13.76 -9.80 -15.99
C LEU A 92 12.54 -9.94 -16.93
N ASN A 93 12.27 -11.13 -17.45
CA ASN A 93 11.10 -11.39 -18.30
C ASN A 93 9.80 -11.45 -17.48
N ASP A 94 9.91 -11.84 -16.21
CA ASP A 94 8.79 -12.04 -15.28
C ASP A 94 8.38 -10.72 -14.61
N ILE A 95 9.30 -9.76 -14.48
CA ILE A 95 9.03 -8.43 -13.89
C ILE A 95 7.89 -7.69 -14.60
N THR A 96 7.76 -7.81 -15.93
CA THR A 96 6.70 -7.10 -16.67
C THR A 96 5.33 -7.74 -16.42
N ASP A 97 5.24 -9.07 -16.47
CA ASP A 97 4.00 -9.80 -16.24
C ASP A 97 3.57 -9.72 -14.78
N LEU A 98 4.50 -9.87 -13.85
CA LEU A 98 4.26 -9.72 -12.42
C LEU A 98 3.83 -8.29 -12.07
N ARG A 99 4.47 -7.27 -12.65
CA ARG A 99 4.02 -5.88 -12.48
C ARG A 99 2.60 -5.69 -12.99
N LYS A 100 2.26 -6.30 -14.12
CA LYS A 100 0.91 -6.24 -14.68
C LYS A 100 -0.10 -6.90 -13.75
N LYS A 101 0.16 -8.13 -13.29
CA LYS A 101 -0.68 -8.84 -12.30
C LYS A 101 -0.89 -8.03 -11.02
N TYR A 102 0.18 -7.43 -10.51
CA TYR A 102 0.11 -6.56 -9.34
C TYR A 102 -0.79 -5.35 -9.59
N ILE A 103 -0.63 -4.64 -10.72
CA ILE A 103 -1.48 -3.49 -11.07
C ILE A 103 -2.94 -3.92 -11.29
N ASP A 104 -3.17 -5.02 -12.00
CA ASP A 104 -4.50 -5.57 -12.26
C ASP A 104 -5.20 -5.92 -10.93
N ALA A 105 -4.45 -6.42 -9.93
CA ALA A 105 -4.98 -6.69 -8.59
C ALA A 105 -5.27 -5.43 -7.76
N LEU A 106 -4.66 -4.28 -8.06
CA LEU A 106 -4.97 -3.01 -7.39
C LEU A 106 -6.33 -2.43 -7.84
N HIS A 107 -6.72 -2.63 -9.10
CA HIS A 107 -7.93 -1.98 -9.64
C HIS A 107 -9.23 -2.35 -8.90
N PRO A 108 -9.52 -3.63 -8.59
CA PRO A 108 -10.70 -3.97 -7.77
C PRO A 108 -10.64 -3.36 -6.36
N ALA A 109 -9.43 -3.27 -5.79
CA ALA A 109 -9.22 -2.72 -4.46
C ALA A 109 -9.53 -1.21 -4.38
N ASP A 110 -9.50 -0.48 -5.50
CA ASP A 110 -9.95 0.92 -5.56
C ASP A 110 -11.44 1.07 -5.21
N SER A 111 -12.24 0.03 -5.43
CA SER A 111 -13.65 -0.05 -5.04
C SER A 111 -13.89 -0.77 -3.71
N GLY A 112 -12.81 -1.12 -3.00
CA GLY A 112 -12.87 -1.81 -1.70
C GLY A 112 -12.89 -3.34 -1.77
N ASP A 113 -12.78 -3.94 -2.96
CA ASP A 113 -12.62 -5.38 -3.12
C ASP A 113 -11.13 -5.76 -3.13
N TYR A 114 -10.65 -6.24 -1.99
CA TYR A 114 -9.24 -6.60 -1.80
C TYR A 114 -8.91 -8.05 -2.21
N THR A 115 -9.88 -8.81 -2.71
CA THR A 115 -9.75 -10.25 -2.92
C THR A 115 -8.57 -10.61 -3.82
N GLU A 116 -8.45 -9.95 -4.98
CA GLU A 116 -7.38 -10.23 -5.94
C GLU A 116 -6.01 -9.77 -5.43
N LEU A 117 -5.97 -8.66 -4.69
CA LEU A 117 -4.72 -8.17 -4.10
C LEU A 117 -4.23 -9.09 -2.97
N ILE A 118 -5.15 -9.62 -2.16
CA ILE A 118 -4.83 -10.62 -1.14
C ILE A 118 -4.24 -11.87 -1.81
N LYS A 119 -4.89 -12.41 -2.85
CA LYS A 119 -4.38 -13.57 -3.60
C LYS A 119 -2.97 -13.33 -4.15
N PHE A 120 -2.74 -12.14 -4.71
CA PHE A 120 -1.44 -11.77 -5.26
C PHE A 120 -0.33 -11.85 -4.19
N VAL A 121 -0.57 -11.31 -2.99
CA VAL A 121 0.48 -11.24 -1.94
C VAL A 121 0.71 -12.53 -1.17
N THR A 122 -0.13 -13.55 -1.40
CA THR A 122 0.00 -14.89 -0.79
C THR A 122 0.55 -15.95 -1.75
N THR A 123 0.94 -15.55 -2.96
CA THR A 123 1.47 -16.45 -3.99
C THR A 123 2.88 -16.96 -3.65
#